data_AF-X6FIE1-F1
#
_entry.id   AF-X6FIE1-F1
#
_cell.length_a   1.000
_cell.length_b   1.000
_cell.length_c   1.000
_cell.angle_alpha   90.00
_cell.angle_beta   90.00
_cell.angle_gamma   90.00
#
_symmetry.space_group_name_H-M   'P 1'
#
loop_
_entity.id
_entity.type
_entity.pdbx_description
1 polymer ?
#
loop_
_entity_poly.entity_id
_entity_poly.type
_entity_poly.pdbx_seq_one_letter_code
_entity_poly.pdbx_strand_id
1 'polypeptide(L)'
;MQSAEIEVGGQKVLNFCANNYLGLADSADLRKAPSQALDRYGFGMASVRFICGTQEEHEQLEATISSFLGLEDTILYGSCFDANGGLFETLLGEDGAIISDALNHA
;
A
#
# COMPACT_ATOMS: atom_id res chain seq x y z
N MET A 1 -15.75 2.44 12.40
CA MET A 1 -15.34 2.09 11.02
C MET A 1 -15.03 3.38 10.28
N GLN A 2 -14.21 3.35 9.23
CA GLN A 2 -13.89 4.55 8.47
C GLN A 2 -14.97 4.86 7.43
N SER A 3 -15.63 6.00 7.57
CA SER A 3 -16.75 6.44 6.74
C SER A 3 -16.89 7.96 6.78
N ALA A 4 -17.81 8.52 5.98
CA ALA A 4 -18.11 9.95 6.00
C ALA A 4 -18.66 10.41 7.36
N GLU A 5 -19.47 9.58 8.04
CA GLU A 5 -19.86 9.75 9.45
C GLU A 5 -19.04 8.79 10.33
N ILE A 6 -18.46 9.27 11.42
CA ILE A 6 -17.70 8.46 12.39
C ILE A 6 -18.14 8.76 13.82
N GLU A 7 -17.79 7.87 14.75
CA GLU A 7 -17.97 8.10 16.18
C GLU A 7 -16.64 8.49 16.83
N VAL A 8 -16.63 9.62 17.54
CA VAL A 8 -15.49 10.11 18.31
C VAL A 8 -15.97 10.44 19.72
N GLY A 9 -15.45 9.73 20.72
CA GLY A 9 -15.84 9.94 22.13
C GLY A 9 -17.35 9.78 22.38
N GLY A 10 -18.00 8.85 21.67
CA GLY A 10 -19.46 8.61 21.78
C GLY A 10 -20.33 9.61 21.00
N GLN A 11 -19.74 10.55 20.26
CA GLN A 11 -20.47 11.50 19.42
C GLN A 11 -20.31 11.16 17.94
N LYS A 12 -21.41 11.24 17.19
CA LYS A 12 -21.40 11.11 15.73
C LYS A 12 -21.01 12.42 15.08
N VAL A 13 -20.00 12.39 14.22
CA VAL A 13 -19.44 13.56 13.52
C VAL A 13 -19.14 13.23 12.06
N LEU A 14 -19.02 14.28 11.23
CA LEU A 14 -18.52 14.15 9.86
C LEU A 14 -16.99 14.13 9.84
N ASN A 15 -16.42 13.19 9.10
CA ASN A 15 -14.98 13.01 9.00
C ASN A 15 -14.40 13.76 7.78
N PHE A 16 -13.72 14.87 8.04
CA PHE A 16 -13.05 15.69 7.03
C PHE A 16 -11.51 15.63 7.11
N CYS A 17 -10.94 14.69 7.87
CA CYS A 17 -9.50 14.59 8.09
C CYS A 17 -8.92 13.19 7.81
N ALA A 18 -9.64 12.36 7.06
CA ALA A 18 -9.16 11.05 6.64
C ALA A 18 -8.70 11.05 5.18
N ASN A 19 -7.71 10.22 4.88
CA ASN A 19 -7.22 9.98 3.52
C ASN A 19 -8.09 8.96 2.74
N ASN A 20 -9.35 8.78 3.14
CA ASN A 20 -10.27 7.81 2.53
C ASN A 20 -11.02 8.42 1.34
N TYR A 21 -10.28 8.90 0.34
CA TYR A 21 -10.81 9.74 -0.75
C TYR A 21 -11.94 9.10 -1.56
N LEU A 22 -11.84 7.79 -1.81
CA LEU A 22 -12.82 7.04 -2.61
C LEU A 22 -13.83 6.26 -1.74
N GLY A 23 -13.76 6.37 -0.41
CA GLY A 23 -14.65 5.63 0.49
C GLY A 23 -14.37 4.12 0.56
N LEU A 24 -13.21 3.65 0.09
CA LEU A 24 -12.90 2.22 -0.02
C LEU A 24 -12.58 1.54 1.31
N ALA A 25 -12.24 2.29 2.35
CA ALA A 25 -11.83 1.74 3.65
C ALA A 25 -12.87 0.82 4.32
N ASP A 26 -14.16 0.94 3.96
CA ASP A 26 -15.23 0.04 4.41
C ASP A 26 -16.21 -0.29 3.26
N SER A 27 -15.69 -0.40 2.03
CA SER A 27 -16.51 -0.71 0.85
C SER A 27 -17.07 -2.12 0.89
N ALA A 28 -18.37 -2.27 0.61
CA ALA A 28 -19.04 -3.57 0.51
C ALA A 28 -18.39 -4.50 -0.53
N ASP A 29 -17.83 -3.93 -1.60
CA ASP A 29 -17.16 -4.67 -2.67
C ASP A 29 -15.83 -5.27 -2.20
N LEU A 30 -15.15 -4.62 -1.26
CA LEU A 30 -13.84 -5.05 -0.75
C LEU A 30 -13.93 -5.91 0.52
N ARG A 31 -15.02 -5.81 1.30
CA ARG A 31 -15.16 -6.51 2.60
C ARG A 31 -14.92 -8.02 2.54
N LYS A 32 -15.20 -8.66 1.40
CA LYS A 32 -15.07 -10.12 1.26
C LYS A 32 -13.65 -10.56 0.88
N ALA A 33 -12.87 -9.71 0.22
CA ALA A 33 -11.55 -10.08 -0.30
C ALA A 33 -10.57 -10.48 0.82
N PRO A 34 -10.47 -9.77 1.97
CA PRO A 34 -9.57 -10.18 3.05
C PRO A 34 -9.89 -11.56 3.63
N SER A 35 -11.17 -11.89 3.82
CA SER A 35 -11.56 -13.21 4.34
C SER A 35 -11.22 -14.33 3.36
N GLN A 36 -11.47 -14.12 2.07
CA GLN A 36 -11.11 -15.08 1.02
C GLN A 36 -9.59 -15.28 0.92
N ALA A 37 -8.83 -14.20 1.02
CA ALA A 37 -7.37 -14.26 1.02
C ALA A 37 -6.85 -15.00 2.25
N LEU A 38 -7.42 -14.75 3.44
CA LEU A 38 -7.05 -15.45 4.67
C LEU A 38 -7.29 -16.96 4.57
N ASP A 39 -8.45 -17.36 4.04
CA ASP A 39 -8.80 -18.78 3.87
C ASP A 39 -7.90 -19.48 2.84
N ARG A 40 -7.51 -18.78 1.76
CA ARG A 40 -6.70 -19.34 0.67
C ARG A 40 -5.20 -19.34 0.96
N TYR A 41 -4.68 -18.28 1.56
CA TYR A 41 -3.25 -18.01 1.65
C TYR A 41 -2.69 -18.04 3.08
N GLY A 42 -3.55 -18.08 4.09
CA GLY A 42 -3.17 -17.96 5.49
C GLY A 42 -2.93 -16.51 5.92
N PHE A 43 -2.56 -16.32 7.18
CA PHE A 43 -2.49 -14.98 7.80
C PHE A 43 -1.24 -14.18 7.40
N GLY A 44 -0.13 -14.86 7.14
CA GLY A 44 1.13 -14.20 6.79
C GLY A 44 2.21 -15.20 6.39
N MET A 45 3.23 -14.72 5.71
CA MET A 45 4.26 -15.58 5.12
C MET A 45 5.45 -15.88 6.05
N ALA A 46 5.61 -15.11 7.13
CA ALA A 46 6.73 -15.22 8.07
C ALA A 46 8.13 -15.26 7.39
N SER A 47 8.26 -14.62 6.21
CA SER A 47 9.45 -14.67 5.37
C SER A 47 9.51 -13.48 4.42
N VAL A 48 10.70 -13.18 3.90
CA VAL A 48 10.92 -12.16 2.86
C VAL A 48 10.63 -12.72 1.46
N ARG A 49 10.39 -11.82 0.50
CA ARG A 49 9.99 -12.15 -0.88
C ARG A 49 10.87 -13.21 -1.56
N PHE A 50 12.20 -13.06 -1.49
CA PHE A 50 13.14 -13.94 -2.20
C PHE A 50 13.26 -15.37 -1.60
N ILE A 51 12.96 -15.58 -0.31
CA ILE A 51 13.14 -16.90 0.32
C ILE A 51 11.88 -17.76 0.13
N CYS A 52 10.78 -17.35 0.74
CA CYS A 52 9.48 -18.03 0.62
C CYS A 52 8.30 -17.10 0.91
N GLY A 53 8.50 -15.78 0.79
CA GLY A 53 7.49 -14.77 1.06
C GLY A 53 6.64 -14.35 -0.14
N THR A 54 6.96 -14.82 -1.35
CA THR A 54 6.20 -14.48 -2.57
C THR A 54 5.10 -15.52 -2.82
N GLN A 55 3.89 -15.04 -3.05
CA GLN A 55 2.73 -15.83 -3.48
C GLN A 55 2.18 -15.25 -4.78
N GLU A 56 1.35 -16.05 -5.46
CA GLU A 56 0.63 -15.66 -6.69
C GLU A 56 -0.05 -14.28 -6.56
N GLU A 57 -0.68 -13.98 -5.43
CA GLU A 57 -1.39 -12.71 -5.21
C GLU A 57 -0.45 -11.48 -5.23
N HIS A 58 0.82 -11.65 -4.83
CA HIS A 58 1.80 -10.57 -4.88
C HIS A 58 2.15 -10.21 -6.32
N GLU A 59 2.44 -11.23 -7.15
CA GLU A 59 2.78 -11.04 -8.56
C GLU A 59 1.58 -10.51 -9.37
N GLN A 60 0.37 -10.97 -9.05
CA GLN A 60 -0.86 -10.44 -9.66
C GLN A 60 -1.10 -8.98 -9.30
N LEU A 61 -0.84 -8.59 -8.04
CA LEU A 61 -0.95 -7.20 -7.61
C LEU A 61 0.08 -6.32 -8.32
N GLU A 62 1.33 -6.77 -8.43
CA GLU A 62 2.39 -6.09 -9.18
C GLU A 62 1.99 -5.87 -10.64
N ALA A 63 1.54 -6.92 -11.33
CA ALA A 63 1.06 -6.81 -12.71
C ALA A 63 -0.15 -5.88 -12.87
N THR A 64 -1.09 -5.91 -11.91
CA THR A 64 -2.27 -5.04 -11.91
C THR A 64 -1.89 -3.57 -11.76
N ILE A 65 -0.94 -3.26 -10.87
CA ILE A 65 -0.43 -1.89 -10.66
C ILE A 65 0.30 -1.41 -11.92
N SER A 66 1.18 -2.23 -12.50
CA SER A 66 1.89 -1.91 -13.74
C SER A 66 0.90 -1.60 -14.87
N SER A 67 -0.14 -2.42 -15.04
CA SER A 67 -1.20 -2.18 -16.03
C SER A 67 -2.02 -0.93 -15.74
N PHE A 68 -2.30 -0.62 -14.47
CA PHE A 68 -3.07 0.55 -14.08
C PHE A 68 -2.30 1.85 -14.35
N LEU A 69 -0.99 1.86 -14.09
CA LEU A 69 -0.13 3.03 -14.28
C LEU A 69 0.46 3.14 -15.69
N GLY A 70 0.38 2.08 -16.50
CA GLY A 70 1.01 2.02 -17.83
C GLY A 70 2.54 1.91 -17.75
N LEU A 71 3.05 1.21 -16.74
CA LEU A 71 4.47 0.96 -16.50
C LEU A 71 4.84 -0.48 -16.87
N GLU A 72 6.14 -0.74 -17.04
CA GLU A 72 6.66 -2.05 -17.43
C GLU A 72 6.57 -3.07 -16.28
N ASP A 73 6.88 -2.66 -15.04
CA ASP A 73 6.90 -3.54 -13.87
C ASP A 73 6.67 -2.78 -12.55
N THR A 74 6.37 -3.51 -11.47
CA THR A 74 6.11 -2.98 -10.12
C THR A 74 6.75 -3.87 -9.06
N ILE A 75 7.30 -3.25 -8.01
CA ILE A 75 7.78 -3.94 -6.80
C ILE A 75 6.96 -3.54 -5.57
N LEU A 76 6.52 -4.52 -4.78
CA LEU A 76 5.78 -4.27 -3.53
C LEU A 76 6.70 -4.00 -2.33
N TYR A 77 6.29 -3.02 -1.52
CA TYR A 77 6.84 -2.71 -0.20
C TYR A 77 5.73 -2.75 0.85
N GLY A 78 6.10 -2.91 2.13
CA GLY A 78 5.13 -2.92 3.24
C GLY A 78 4.43 -1.56 3.44
N SER A 79 5.08 -0.48 3.03
CA SER A 79 4.53 0.87 3.03
C SER A 79 5.23 1.76 1.99
N CYS A 80 4.63 2.90 1.65
CA CYS A 80 5.27 3.90 0.78
C CYS A 80 6.51 4.53 1.45
N PHE A 81 6.58 4.53 2.79
CA PHE A 81 7.76 4.97 3.53
C PHE A 81 8.96 4.07 3.24
N ASP A 82 8.76 2.75 3.30
CA ASP A 82 9.82 1.78 2.96
C ASP A 82 10.21 1.84 1.49
N ALA A 83 9.23 2.06 0.59
CA ALA A 83 9.49 2.20 -0.84
C ALA A 83 10.40 3.40 -1.13
N ASN A 84 10.11 4.57 -0.54
CA ASN A 84 10.95 5.76 -0.70
C ASN A 84 12.33 5.57 -0.08
N GLY A 85 12.40 4.97 1.12
CA GLY A 85 13.65 4.73 1.82
C GLY A 85 14.60 3.79 1.06
N GLY A 86 14.06 2.70 0.48
CA GLY A 86 14.84 1.71 -0.24
C GLY A 86 15.16 2.06 -1.70
N LEU A 87 14.63 3.17 -2.24
CA LEU A 87 14.77 3.51 -3.66
C LEU A 87 16.11 4.18 -3.96
N PHE A 88 16.42 5.28 -3.27
CA PHE A 88 17.50 6.18 -3.70
C PHE A 88 18.89 5.58 -3.53
N GLU A 89 19.19 4.98 -2.38
CA GLU A 89 20.50 4.36 -2.11
C GLU A 89 20.78 3.15 -3.02
N THR A 90 19.72 2.46 -3.46
CA THR A 90 19.84 1.31 -4.37
C THR A 90 20.19 1.74 -5.78
N LEU A 91 19.76 2.93 -6.21
CA LEU A 91 19.93 3.42 -7.58
C LEU A 91 21.06 4.45 -7.75
N LEU A 92 21.38 5.22 -6.71
CA LEU A 92 22.33 6.34 -6.77
C LEU A 92 23.58 6.04 -5.94
N GLY A 93 24.75 6.32 -6.52
CA GLY A 93 26.04 6.28 -5.84
C GLY A 93 26.53 7.67 -5.40
N GLU A 94 27.78 7.72 -4.93
CA GLU A 94 28.42 8.97 -4.43
C GLU A 94 28.48 10.10 -5.47
N ASP A 95 28.50 9.74 -6.76
CA ASP A 95 28.53 10.70 -7.88
C ASP A 95 27.13 11.22 -8.28
N GLY A 96 26.07 10.75 -7.60
CA GLY A 96 24.69 11.14 -7.86
C GLY A 96 24.27 12.43 -7.15
N ALA A 97 23.21 13.06 -7.65
CA ALA A 97 22.56 14.20 -6.99
C ALA A 97 21.05 14.03 -6.98
N ILE A 98 20.41 14.36 -5.85
CA ILE A 98 18.96 14.36 -5.69
C ILE A 98 18.49 15.81 -5.59
N ILE A 99 17.57 16.20 -6.46
CA ILE A 99 16.88 17.48 -6.37
C ILE A 99 15.51 17.21 -5.73
N SER A 100 15.34 17.64 -4.49
CA SER A 100 14.13 17.39 -3.69
C SER A 100 13.42 18.70 -3.37
N ASP A 101 12.10 18.72 -3.50
CA ASP A 101 11.30 19.87 -3.09
C ASP A 101 11.30 20.02 -1.55
N ALA A 102 11.26 21.25 -1.06
CA ALA A 102 11.29 21.54 0.38
C ALA A 102 10.07 20.99 1.15
N LEU A 103 8.97 20.70 0.45
CA LEU A 103 7.74 20.14 1.01
C LEU A 103 7.55 18.66 0.66
N ASN A 104 8.59 17.99 0.13
CA ASN A 104 8.54 16.55 -0.06
C ASN A 104 8.21 15.85 1.26
N HIS A 105 7.45 14.76 1.13
CA HIS A 105 7.03 13.97 2.28
C HIS A 105 8.25 13.39 3.01
N ALA A 106 8.15 13.30 4.33
CA ALA A 106 9.17 12.71 5.21
C ALA A 106 9.27 11.19 5.07
#